data_AF-A0A5B7UWT0-F1
#
_entry.id   AF-A0A5B7UWT0-F1
#
_cell.length_a   1.000
_cell.length_b   1.000
_cell.length_c   1.000
_cell.angle_alpha   90.00
_cell.angle_beta   90.00
_cell.angle_gamma   90.00
#
_symmetry.space_group_name_H-M   'P 1'
#
loop_
_entity.id
_entity.type
_entity.pdbx_description
1 polymer ?
#
loop_
_entity_poly.entity_id
_entity_poly.type
_entity_poly.pdbx_seq_one_letter_code
_entity_poly.pdbx_strand_id
1 'polypeptide(L)'
;MPRATGVGIGDPTPQVYHWLMSPFGGSTCAPVWDRINPSVFLRSGDRVTRVQAAFRTAYDLPKVSTIAVGTDEPAHLGELMAALTSKVDERAVREYRDLIRSRSRDQPA
;
A
#
# COMPACT_ATOMS: atom_id res chain seq x y z
N MET A 1 13.76 -48.95 -13.86
CA MET A 1 14.93 -48.26 -13.24
C MET A 1 15.91 -47.97 -14.37
N PRO A 2 16.42 -46.73 -14.49
CA PRO A 2 17.08 -46.02 -13.40
C PRO A 2 16.31 -44.78 -12.89
N ARG A 3 16.50 -44.52 -11.60
CA ARG A 3 16.16 -43.30 -10.87
C ARG A 3 17.13 -42.19 -11.25
N ALA A 4 16.64 -40.96 -11.35
CA ALA A 4 17.44 -39.77 -11.15
C ALA A 4 17.11 -39.20 -9.76
N THR A 5 18.14 -39.15 -8.92
CA THR A 5 18.16 -38.66 -7.55
C THR A 5 18.16 -37.13 -7.55
N GLY A 6 17.51 -36.53 -6.54
CA GLY A 6 17.11 -35.14 -6.51
C GLY A 6 18.23 -34.09 -6.39
N VAL A 7 17.83 -32.86 -6.68
CA VAL A 7 18.42 -31.63 -6.14
C VAL A 7 17.24 -30.81 -5.61
N GLY A 8 17.19 -30.65 -4.28
CA GLY A 8 16.23 -29.76 -3.62
C GLY A 8 16.58 -28.31 -3.94
N ILE A 9 15.79 -27.69 -4.81
CA ILE A 9 15.70 -26.24 -4.90
C ILE A 9 14.56 -25.88 -3.95
N GLY A 10 14.88 -25.14 -2.89
CA GLY A 10 13.91 -24.75 -1.85
C GLY A 10 12.64 -24.22 -2.49
N ASP A 11 11.51 -24.79 -2.08
CA ASP A 11 10.19 -24.30 -2.47
C ASP A 11 10.12 -22.80 -2.14
N PRO A 12 10.05 -21.90 -3.14
CA PRO A 12 9.84 -20.50 -2.83
C PRO A 12 8.45 -20.43 -2.22
N THR A 13 8.37 -20.18 -0.91
CA THR A 13 7.12 -19.88 -0.23
C THR A 13 6.29 -18.99 -1.16
N PRO A 14 5.05 -19.37 -1.52
CA PRO A 14 4.28 -18.61 -2.48
C PRO A 14 4.20 -17.17 -1.96
N GLN A 15 4.77 -16.24 -2.73
CA GLN A 15 4.66 -14.83 -2.38
C GLN A 15 3.17 -14.51 -2.46
N VAL A 16 2.53 -14.30 -1.31
CA VAL A 16 1.11 -14.01 -1.26
C VAL A 16 0.93 -12.61 -1.83
N TYR A 17 0.51 -12.54 -3.10
CA TYR A 17 0.22 -11.28 -3.77
C TYR A 17 -1.15 -10.78 -3.35
N HIS A 18 -1.17 -9.80 -2.45
CA HIS A 18 -2.41 -9.13 -2.07
C HIS A 18 -2.77 -8.02 -3.06
N TRP A 19 -4.07 -7.90 -3.33
CA TRP A 19 -4.67 -6.86 -4.16
C TRP A 19 -5.54 -5.97 -3.27
N LEU A 20 -5.41 -4.65 -3.42
CA LEU A 20 -6.31 -3.68 -2.80
C LEU A 20 -7.36 -3.24 -3.81
N MET A 21 -8.62 -3.30 -3.40
CA MET A 21 -9.75 -2.78 -4.18
C MET A 21 -10.22 -1.47 -3.56
N SER A 22 -10.60 -0.51 -4.41
CA SER A 22 -11.23 0.75 -4.01
C SER A 22 -10.39 1.56 -3.01
N PRO A 23 -9.16 1.97 -3.37
CA PRO A 23 -8.25 2.66 -2.45
C PRO A 23 -8.79 3.99 -1.93
N PHE A 24 -9.77 4.58 -2.62
CA PHE A 24 -10.39 5.86 -2.24
C PHE A 24 -11.74 5.71 -1.53
N GLY A 25 -12.16 4.48 -1.19
CA GLY A 25 -13.48 4.25 -0.56
C GLY A 25 -14.66 4.72 -1.43
N GLY A 26 -14.47 4.76 -2.76
CA GLY A 26 -15.46 5.19 -3.74
C GLY A 26 -15.31 6.63 -4.24
N SER A 27 -14.66 7.53 -3.48
CA SER A 27 -14.46 8.92 -3.95
C SER A 27 -13.24 9.59 -3.32
N THR A 28 -12.43 10.21 -4.17
CA THR A 28 -11.31 11.08 -3.78
C THR A 28 -11.78 12.41 -3.16
N CYS A 29 -13.05 12.76 -3.32
CA CYS A 29 -13.67 13.97 -2.75
C CYS A 29 -14.40 13.70 -1.43
N ALA A 30 -14.31 12.47 -0.89
CA ALA A 30 -14.92 12.16 0.40
C ALA A 30 -14.32 13.04 1.52
N PRO A 31 -15.13 13.59 2.45
CA PRO A 31 -14.64 14.52 3.50
C PRO A 31 -13.57 13.96 4.43
N VAL A 32 -13.38 12.63 4.44
CA VAL A 32 -12.32 11.99 5.20
C VAL A 32 -10.94 12.47 4.76
N TRP A 33 -10.75 12.71 3.44
CA TRP A 33 -9.46 13.11 2.86
C TRP A 33 -9.01 14.51 3.29
N ASP A 34 -9.92 15.34 3.80
CA ASP A 34 -9.58 16.65 4.37
C ASP A 34 -9.12 16.58 5.83
N ARG A 35 -9.47 15.49 6.53
CA ARG A 35 -9.19 15.31 7.96
C ARG A 35 -7.92 14.51 8.21
N ILE A 36 -7.51 13.69 7.25
CA ILE A 36 -6.31 12.87 7.37
C ILE A 36 -5.17 13.48 6.56
N ASN A 37 -3.93 13.34 7.06
CA ASN A 37 -2.73 13.74 6.32
C ASN A 37 -1.86 12.51 6.05
N PRO A 38 -2.06 11.79 4.92
CA PRO A 38 -1.28 10.61 4.59
C PRO A 38 0.19 10.92 4.27
N SER A 39 0.53 12.18 4.01
CA SER A 39 1.90 12.60 3.70
C SER A 39 2.88 12.35 4.84
N VAL A 40 2.40 12.07 6.06
CA VAL A 40 3.24 11.62 7.19
C VAL A 40 3.96 10.29 6.91
N PHE A 41 3.47 9.49 5.95
CA PHE A 41 4.07 8.23 5.55
C PHE A 41 5.03 8.36 4.36
N LEU A 42 5.27 9.58 3.88
CA LEU A 42 6.19 9.86 2.78
C LEU A 42 7.44 10.56 3.30
N ARG A 43 8.54 10.39 2.58
CA ARG A 43 9.77 11.13 2.87
C ARG A 43 9.57 12.61 2.53
N SER A 44 10.14 13.48 3.35
CA SER A 44 10.00 14.93 3.20
C SER A 44 10.55 15.41 1.85
N GLY A 45 9.82 16.32 1.18
CA GLY A 45 10.23 16.94 -0.08
C GLY A 45 9.29 16.67 -1.26
N ASP A 46 8.45 15.63 -1.17
CA ASP A 46 7.48 15.30 -2.20
C ASP A 46 6.28 16.27 -2.14
N ARG A 47 6.11 17.13 -3.16
CA ARG A 47 4.90 17.96 -3.33
C ARG A 47 3.78 17.13 -3.93
N VAL A 48 3.10 16.35 -3.10
CA VAL A 48 1.94 15.55 -3.49
C VAL A 48 0.67 15.99 -2.75
N THR A 49 -0.47 15.80 -3.40
CA THR A 49 -1.77 16.00 -2.75
C THR A 49 -2.04 14.90 -1.71
N ARG A 50 -3.01 15.11 -0.82
CA ARG A 50 -3.39 14.10 0.19
C ARG A 50 -3.87 12.80 -0.45
N VAL A 51 -4.60 12.89 -1.56
CA VAL A 51 -5.11 11.74 -2.31
C VAL A 51 -3.96 10.96 -2.95
N GLN A 52 -2.99 11.66 -3.55
CA GLN A 52 -1.79 11.03 -4.08
C GLN A 52 -0.96 10.36 -2.99
N ALA A 53 -0.82 11.01 -1.83
CA ALA A 53 -0.13 10.43 -0.68
C ALA A 53 -0.87 9.19 -0.17
N ALA A 54 -2.20 9.24 -0.04
CA ALA A 54 -3.01 8.08 0.34
C ALA A 54 -2.80 6.91 -0.62
N PHE A 55 -2.88 7.17 -1.93
CA PHE A 55 -2.66 6.17 -2.95
C PHE A 55 -1.27 5.55 -2.87
N ARG A 56 -0.22 6.38 -2.76
CA ARG A 56 1.15 5.88 -2.68
C ARG A 56 1.37 5.02 -1.44
N THR A 57 0.84 5.46 -0.30
CA THR A 57 0.98 4.75 0.97
C THR A 57 0.13 3.48 1.04
N ALA A 58 -0.96 3.39 0.29
CA ALA A 58 -1.85 2.22 0.28
C ALA A 58 -1.13 0.93 -0.17
N TYR A 59 -0.09 1.02 -0.99
CA TYR A 59 0.79 -0.12 -1.33
C TYR A 59 1.50 -0.73 -0.11
N ASP A 60 1.65 0.08 0.93
CA ASP A 60 2.40 -0.21 2.12
C ASP A 60 1.50 -0.25 3.37
N LEU A 61 0.17 -0.15 3.29
CA LEU A 61 -0.71 -0.20 4.47
C LEU A 61 -2.07 -0.87 4.18
N PRO A 62 -2.21 -2.21 4.26
CA PRO A 62 -1.16 -3.24 4.43
C PRO A 62 -0.31 -3.42 3.16
N LYS A 63 0.76 -4.22 3.22
CA LYS A 63 1.62 -4.44 2.04
C LYS A 63 0.83 -5.17 0.95
N VAL A 64 0.58 -4.48 -0.17
CA VAL A 64 -0.08 -5.03 -1.35
C VAL A 64 0.81 -4.84 -2.58
N SER A 65 0.66 -5.75 -3.52
CA SER A 65 1.42 -5.72 -4.78
C SER A 65 0.70 -4.94 -5.88
N THR A 66 -0.63 -4.91 -5.80
CA THR A 66 -1.50 -4.38 -6.84
C THR A 66 -2.63 -3.60 -6.20
N ILE A 67 -2.96 -2.44 -6.76
CA ILE A 67 -4.12 -1.64 -6.38
C ILE A 67 -4.97 -1.46 -7.64
N ALA A 68 -6.25 -1.82 -7.57
CA ALA A 68 -7.19 -1.50 -8.62
C ALA A 68 -7.79 -0.12 -8.39
N VAL A 69 -7.70 0.73 -9.41
CA VAL A 69 -8.31 2.06 -9.43
C VAL A 69 -9.27 2.14 -10.61
N GLY A 70 -10.51 2.54 -10.35
CA GLY A 70 -11.44 2.96 -11.40
C GLY A 70 -11.33 4.47 -11.58
N THR A 71 -11.05 4.92 -12.80
CA THR A 71 -11.12 6.33 -13.21
C THR A 71 -11.51 6.39 -14.68
N ASP A 72 -12.44 7.28 -15.01
CA ASP A 72 -12.79 7.65 -16.39
C ASP A 72 -12.05 8.92 -16.84
N GLU A 73 -11.35 9.60 -15.92
CA GLU A 73 -10.57 10.80 -16.18
C GLU A 73 -9.07 10.48 -16.38
N PRO A 74 -8.51 10.70 -17.59
CA PRO A 74 -7.11 10.39 -17.87
C PRO A 74 -6.10 11.24 -17.08
N ALA A 75 -6.46 12.48 -16.77
CA ALA A 75 -5.64 13.37 -15.96
C ALA A 75 -5.44 12.79 -14.56
N HIS A 76 -6.51 12.29 -13.95
CA HIS A 76 -6.45 11.64 -12.64
C HIS A 76 -5.57 10.39 -12.66
N LEU A 77 -5.63 9.56 -13.71
CA LEU A 77 -4.71 8.44 -13.85
C LEU A 77 -3.25 8.90 -13.90
N GLY A 78 -2.96 9.96 -14.65
CA GLY A 78 -1.62 10.56 -14.71
C GLY A 78 -1.10 11.02 -13.35
N GLU A 79 -1.97 11.63 -12.53
CA GLU A 79 -1.64 12.05 -11.17
C GLU A 79 -1.28 10.87 -10.25
N LEU A 80 -1.99 9.74 -10.37
CA LEU A 80 -1.70 8.54 -9.59
C LEU A 80 -0.39 7.89 -10.02
N MET A 81 -0.13 7.84 -11.32
CA MET A 81 1.15 7.37 -11.86
C MET A 81 2.31 8.24 -11.38
N ALA A 82 2.14 9.56 -11.33
CA ALA A 82 3.14 10.47 -10.79
C ALA A 82 3.41 10.22 -9.29
N ALA A 83 2.36 9.94 -8.50
CA ALA A 83 2.49 9.64 -7.08
C ALA A 83 3.33 8.39 -6.77
N LEU A 84 3.45 7.44 -7.72
CA LEU A 84 4.33 6.27 -7.56
C LEU A 84 5.81 6.63 -7.44
N THR A 85 6.21 7.80 -7.92
CA THR A 85 7.60 8.29 -7.81
C THR A 85 7.95 8.75 -6.40
N SER A 86 6.94 9.06 -5.56
CA SER A 86 7.13 9.49 -4.19
C SER A 86 7.68 8.37 -3.31
N LYS A 87 8.61 8.72 -2.43
CA LYS A 87 9.29 7.74 -1.58
C LYS A 87 8.54 7.59 -0.27
N VAL A 88 8.18 6.35 0.05
CA VAL A 88 7.59 6.03 1.35
C VAL A 88 8.65 6.09 2.44
N ASP A 89 8.27 6.64 3.58
CA ASP A 89 9.01 6.51 4.82
C ASP A 89 8.69 5.15 5.45
N GLU A 90 9.55 4.18 5.15
CA GLU A 90 9.39 2.81 5.64
C GLU A 90 9.41 2.72 7.18
N ARG A 91 10.08 3.66 7.86
CA ARG A 91 10.12 3.68 9.32
C ARG A 91 8.75 4.06 9.86
N ALA A 92 8.17 5.15 9.37
CA ALA A 92 6.83 5.59 9.77
C ALA A 92 5.77 4.51 9.49
N VAL A 93 5.85 3.84 8.34
CA VAL A 93 4.97 2.71 7.99
C VAL A 93 5.13 1.54 8.96
N ARG A 94 6.37 1.14 9.29
CA ARG A 94 6.61 0.03 10.23
C ARG A 94 6.05 0.35 11.62
N GLU A 95 6.37 1.53 12.14
CA GLU A 95 5.89 1.99 13.46
C GLU A 95 4.35 1.98 13.51
N TYR A 96 3.68 2.47 12.46
CA TYR A 96 2.22 2.46 12.40
C TYR A 96 1.62 1.05 12.33
N ARG A 97 2.22 0.13 11.56
CA ARG A 97 1.75 -1.27 11.51
C ARG A 97 1.92 -1.96 12.87
N ASP A 98 2.99 -1.66 13.59
CA ASP A 98 3.23 -2.20 14.94
C ASP A 98 2.22 -1.63 15.96
N LEU A 99 1.86 -0.35 15.83
CA LEU A 99 0.78 0.27 16.63
C LEU A 99 -0.59 -0.39 16.38
N ILE A 100 -0.95 -0.66 15.13
CA ILE A 100 -2.20 -1.39 14.83
C ILE A 100 -2.15 -2.80 15.43
N ARG A 101 -1.04 -3.53 15.24
CA ARG A 101 -0.90 -4.91 15.71
C ARG A 101 -0.96 -5.01 17.23
N SER A 102 -0.31 -4.10 17.95
CA SER A 102 -0.38 -4.04 19.42
C SER A 102 -1.81 -3.78 19.89
N ARG A 103 -2.47 -2.76 19.33
CA ARG A 103 -3.88 -2.46 19.63
C ARG A 103 -4.81 -3.66 19.40
N SER A 104 -4.65 -4.37 18.28
CA SER A 104 -5.47 -5.55 17.97
C SER A 104 -5.28 -6.71 18.94
N ARG A 105 -4.14 -6.79 19.64
CA ARG A 105 -3.89 -7.80 20.69
C ARG A 105 -4.53 -7.42 22.01
N ASP A 106 -4.61 -6.12 22.30
CA ASP A 106 -5.15 -5.60 23.56
C ASP A 106 -6.68 -5.42 23.55
N GLN A 107 -7.30 -5.44 22.36
CA GLN A 107 -8.74 -5.32 22.21
C GLN A 107 -9.41 -6.71 22.27
N PRO A 108 -10.24 -7.02 23.30
CA PRO A 108 -11.03 -8.24 23.31
C PRO A 108 -12.03 -8.24 22.14
N ALA A 109 -12.25 -9.42 21.56
CA ALA A 109 -13.12 -9.65 20.40
C ALA A 109 -14.59 -9.30 20.68
#